data_AF-A0A7M7M5Q4-F1
#
_entry.id   AF-A0A7M7M5Q4-F1
#
_cell.length_a   1.000
_cell.length_b   1.000
_cell.length_c   1.000
_cell.angle_alpha   90.00
_cell.angle_beta   90.00
_cell.angle_gamma   90.00
#
_symmetry.space_group_name_H-M   'P 1'
#
loop_
_entity.id
_entity.type
_entity.pdbx_description
1 polymer ?
#
loop_
_entity_poly.entity_id
_entity_poly.type
_entity_poly.pdbx_seq_one_letter_code
_entity_poly.pdbx_strand_id
1 'polypeptide(L)'
;MGRGVPFQSQCNSVQSNEGLYKLVEESRFSKRHRVLAREKTRPPIEMIETPPRSILPLVLLLLLTVAQCQEQSLQCKQITGYKVCERKGTLVDVTQQEFEERLDIHDMNLLSIREGAFKNLSTTKLSLGLGNKISVVGRESFKGLDKLVRLDLDSNLVQLSPNLFSELKQLNSLSLIFNKINDIPKDTFAGLSNLMWLYLGHNDIRSISKNSFTGLSSSLLFLWLNDNKISSVESGTFGQMPELTRLHLENNKLTSIQQGVLKGLHKLDGLFLEYNQLGRVSKTDFKGLIGLRILNLHHNQIDNIEEGAFSDLKQLEQLDLRKNRLSTIEARVFNGLTSLKKLDLSDNRIGVVQLAAFQDLPALKTLNLANNNLTSVDRKEFGLTSLTILYT
;
A
#
# COMPACT_ATOMS: atom_id res chain seq x y z
N MET A 1 -35.70 -35.77 45.43
CA MET A 1 -34.27 -35.39 45.41
C MET A 1 -33.60 -36.21 44.30
N GLY A 2 -32.91 -35.69 43.29
CA GLY A 2 -32.75 -34.32 42.79
C GLY A 2 -31.64 -34.24 41.72
N ARG A 3 -31.73 -33.26 40.79
CA ARG A 3 -30.70 -32.85 39.78
C ARG A 3 -30.38 -33.90 38.67
N GLY A 4 -30.17 -33.54 37.41
CA GLY A 4 -30.25 -32.23 36.73
C GLY A 4 -30.12 -32.33 35.20
N VAL A 5 -30.57 -31.29 34.50
CA VAL A 5 -30.59 -31.00 33.03
C VAL A 5 -30.43 -29.46 32.93
N PRO A 6 -30.09 -28.75 31.82
CA PRO A 6 -29.66 -29.10 30.43
C PRO A 6 -28.16 -28.74 30.17
N PHE A 7 -27.55 -28.79 28.97
CA PHE A 7 -27.93 -28.19 27.68
C PHE A 7 -27.32 -28.88 26.45
N GLN A 8 -28.18 -29.45 25.60
CA GLN A 8 -28.03 -29.34 24.15
C GLN A 8 -28.79 -28.10 23.68
N SER A 9 -28.16 -27.21 22.92
CA SER A 9 -28.84 -26.05 22.34
C SER A 9 -28.45 -25.80 20.89
N GLN A 10 -29.46 -25.96 20.02
CA GLN A 10 -29.75 -25.07 18.90
C GLN A 10 -28.68 -24.94 17.79
N CYS A 11 -28.66 -25.93 16.89
CA CYS A 11 -28.61 -25.61 15.46
C CYS A 11 -29.94 -24.92 15.05
N ASN A 12 -30.14 -23.67 15.45
CA ASN A 12 -31.18 -22.78 14.92
C ASN A 12 -31.02 -21.34 15.43
N SER A 13 -30.27 -20.52 14.70
CA SER A 13 -30.51 -19.09 14.47
C SER A 13 -29.38 -18.49 13.62
N VAL A 14 -29.64 -17.34 13.00
CA VAL A 14 -28.72 -16.64 12.07
C VAL A 14 -28.47 -17.42 10.76
N GLN A 15 -29.52 -17.56 9.96
CA GLN A 15 -29.31 -17.35 8.52
C GLN A 15 -28.80 -15.91 8.34
N SER A 16 -27.65 -15.78 7.67
CA SER A 16 -27.11 -14.49 7.27
C SER A 16 -28.02 -13.80 6.25
N ASN A 17 -28.13 -12.48 6.37
CA ASN A 17 -28.76 -11.62 5.36
C ASN A 17 -28.02 -11.71 4.01
N GLU A 18 -28.50 -12.55 3.10
CA GLU A 18 -28.17 -12.47 1.65
C GLU A 18 -29.41 -12.13 0.79
N GLY A 19 -30.32 -11.32 1.34
CA GLY A 19 -31.62 -11.01 0.74
C GLY A 19 -32.00 -9.53 0.64
N LEU A 20 -31.07 -8.58 0.87
CA LEU A 20 -31.41 -7.15 0.97
C LEU A 20 -30.50 -6.17 0.19
N TYR A 21 -29.68 -6.64 -0.74
CA TYR A 21 -28.96 -5.80 -1.71
C TYR A 21 -29.33 -6.14 -3.16
N LYS A 22 -30.62 -5.99 -3.51
CA LYS A 22 -31.07 -5.95 -4.91
C LYS A 22 -32.36 -5.17 -5.18
N LEU A 23 -32.63 -4.13 -4.38
CA LEU A 23 -33.81 -3.25 -4.54
C LEU A 23 -33.50 -1.75 -4.37
N VAL A 24 -32.29 -1.31 -4.70
CA VAL A 24 -31.96 0.13 -4.88
C VAL A 24 -31.00 0.34 -6.05
N GLU A 25 -31.34 -0.13 -7.26
CA GLU A 25 -30.71 0.39 -8.49
C GLU A 25 -31.51 0.19 -9.80
N GLU A 26 -32.84 0.31 -9.75
CA GLU A 26 -33.64 0.28 -10.99
C GLU A 26 -34.85 1.24 -10.96
N SER A 27 -34.62 2.50 -10.56
CA SER A 27 -35.54 3.61 -10.86
C SER A 27 -34.91 5.00 -10.73
N ARG A 28 -34.06 5.38 -11.69
CA ARG A 28 -33.87 6.76 -12.24
C ARG A 28 -32.61 6.84 -13.11
N PHE A 29 -32.76 6.70 -14.44
CA PHE A 29 -32.15 7.61 -15.42
C PHE A 29 -32.60 7.33 -16.87
N SER A 30 -33.79 7.80 -17.25
CA SER A 30 -34.02 8.37 -18.60
C SER A 30 -35.35 9.14 -18.66
N LYS A 31 -35.25 10.45 -18.95
CA LYS A 31 -36.09 11.29 -19.85
C LYS A 31 -37.60 10.96 -20.03
N ARG A 32 -38.54 11.93 -20.12
CA ARG A 32 -38.58 13.39 -19.89
C ARG A 32 -40.07 13.84 -20.03
N HIS A 33 -40.48 14.87 -19.29
CA HIS A 33 -41.53 15.87 -19.61
C HIS A 33 -43.06 15.55 -19.54
N ARG A 34 -43.76 16.51 -18.87
CA ARG A 34 -45.16 16.97 -19.03
C ARG A 34 -46.30 16.00 -18.63
N VAL A 35 -47.45 16.44 -18.07
CA VAL A 35 -47.87 17.70 -17.39
C VAL A 35 -49.14 17.42 -16.56
N LEU A 36 -49.36 18.18 -15.47
CA LEU A 36 -50.61 18.42 -14.68
C LEU A 36 -51.87 17.53 -14.90
N ALA A 37 -52.44 16.96 -13.82
CA ALA A 37 -53.74 17.38 -13.25
C ALA A 37 -54.21 16.59 -12.00
N ARG A 38 -55.12 17.26 -11.27
CA ARG A 38 -56.01 16.92 -10.12
C ARG A 38 -56.86 15.62 -10.29
N GLU A 39 -57.56 15.01 -9.31
CA GLU A 39 -57.87 15.33 -7.89
C GLU A 39 -58.32 14.06 -7.09
N LYS A 40 -58.65 14.26 -5.80
CA LYS A 40 -59.36 13.43 -4.76
C LYS A 40 -60.36 12.36 -5.31
N THR A 41 -60.69 11.24 -4.64
CA THR A 41 -61.21 11.05 -3.24
C THR A 41 -61.00 9.60 -2.69
N ARG A 42 -61.45 9.32 -1.43
CA ARG A 42 -61.26 8.04 -0.68
C ARG A 42 -62.34 6.94 -0.94
N PRO A 43 -62.02 5.64 -0.77
CA PRO A 43 -62.95 4.47 -0.73
C PRO A 43 -63.39 4.14 0.73
N PRO A 44 -64.18 3.07 1.08
CA PRO A 44 -63.64 1.68 1.24
C PRO A 44 -64.67 0.47 1.29
N ILE A 45 -64.17 -0.77 1.58
CA ILE A 45 -64.82 -2.01 2.18
C ILE A 45 -65.76 -2.93 1.34
N GLU A 46 -65.43 -4.24 1.24
CA GLU A 46 -66.17 -5.49 1.68
C GLU A 46 -65.43 -6.74 1.14
N MET A 47 -64.89 -7.64 1.99
CA MET A 47 -65.42 -8.86 2.65
C MET A 47 -65.23 -10.22 1.90
N ILE A 48 -64.41 -11.09 2.51
CA ILE A 48 -64.61 -12.52 2.89
C ILE A 48 -65.14 -13.53 1.84
N GLU A 49 -64.37 -14.61 1.56
CA GLU A 49 -64.76 -16.05 1.74
C GLU A 49 -63.66 -17.07 1.31
N THR A 50 -63.73 -18.31 1.83
CA THR A 50 -62.81 -19.47 1.60
C THR A 50 -63.56 -20.81 1.89
N PRO A 51 -62.97 -22.05 1.86
CA PRO A 51 -61.74 -22.48 1.16
C PRO A 51 -61.68 -23.69 0.15
N PRO A 52 -62.31 -24.88 0.28
CA PRO A 52 -61.47 -26.07 0.57
C PRO A 52 -61.58 -27.32 -0.35
N ARG A 53 -60.42 -27.93 -0.69
CA ARG A 53 -60.11 -29.39 -0.87
C ARG A 53 -58.70 -29.58 -1.50
N SER A 54 -57.82 -30.55 -1.21
CA SER A 54 -57.56 -31.54 -0.14
C SER A 54 -56.55 -32.58 -0.69
N ILE A 55 -55.77 -33.24 0.19
CA ILE A 55 -55.07 -34.57 0.06
C ILE A 55 -53.53 -34.55 0.12
N LEU A 56 -53.02 -35.16 1.20
CA LEU A 56 -51.72 -35.84 1.40
C LEU A 56 -52.04 -37.34 1.66
N PRO A 57 -51.09 -38.30 1.77
CA PRO A 57 -49.63 -38.25 1.56
C PRO A 57 -49.08 -39.41 0.67
N LEU A 58 -47.77 -39.42 0.40
CA LEU A 58 -47.03 -40.69 0.20
C LEU A 58 -45.59 -40.59 0.75
N VAL A 59 -45.22 -41.52 1.63
CA VAL A 59 -43.87 -41.65 2.20
C VAL A 59 -43.25 -42.94 1.67
N LEU A 60 -42.23 -42.86 0.81
CA LEU A 60 -41.07 -43.77 0.79
C LEU A 60 -39.99 -43.34 -0.21
N LEU A 61 -38.74 -43.74 0.07
CA LEU A 61 -37.61 -43.85 -0.87
C LEU A 61 -37.07 -42.56 -1.51
N LEU A 62 -36.36 -41.74 -0.71
CA LEU A 62 -35.06 -41.15 -1.12
C LEU A 62 -34.23 -40.62 0.08
N LEU A 63 -34.21 -41.38 1.18
CA LEU A 63 -33.18 -41.24 2.23
C LEU A 63 -32.03 -42.20 1.93
N LEU A 64 -31.07 -41.79 1.09
CA LEU A 64 -29.69 -42.32 1.14
C LEU A 64 -28.65 -41.45 0.40
N THR A 65 -28.85 -40.14 0.33
CA THR A 65 -27.72 -39.22 0.56
C THR A 65 -27.94 -38.59 1.91
N VAL A 66 -27.32 -39.17 2.94
CA VAL A 66 -27.00 -38.42 4.15
C VAL A 66 -26.21 -37.22 3.65
N ALA A 67 -26.83 -36.04 3.68
CA ALA A 67 -26.12 -34.79 3.53
C ALA A 67 -25.17 -34.74 4.72
N GLN A 68 -23.95 -35.23 4.51
CA GLN A 68 -22.87 -35.08 5.48
C GLN A 68 -22.65 -33.58 5.57
N CYS A 69 -23.27 -32.98 6.59
CA CYS A 69 -22.66 -31.87 7.28
C CYS A 69 -21.32 -32.40 7.80
N GLN A 70 -20.31 -32.39 6.92
CA GLN A 70 -18.94 -32.55 7.33
C GLN A 70 -18.67 -31.36 8.24
N GLU A 71 -18.81 -31.59 9.54
CA GLU A 71 -17.98 -30.92 10.52
C GLU A 71 -16.54 -31.15 10.07
N GLN A 72 -16.03 -30.21 9.26
CA GLN A 72 -14.60 -30.12 8.99
C GLN A 72 -13.96 -29.90 10.36
N SER A 73 -13.42 -31.00 10.87
CA SER A 73 -12.86 -31.08 12.21
C SER A 73 -11.70 -30.11 12.31
N LEU A 74 -11.42 -29.69 13.54
CA LEU A 74 -10.27 -28.83 13.85
C LEU A 74 -9.00 -29.48 13.29
N GLN A 75 -8.39 -28.90 12.26
CA GLN A 75 -7.13 -29.40 11.71
C GLN A 75 -6.00 -28.72 12.48
N CYS A 76 -5.09 -29.51 13.03
CA CYS A 76 -3.90 -28.98 13.72
C CYS A 76 -2.63 -29.52 13.08
N LYS A 77 -1.76 -28.61 12.65
CA LYS A 77 -0.42 -28.90 12.12
C LYS A 77 0.61 -28.62 13.23
N GLN A 78 1.61 -29.48 13.35
CA GLN A 78 2.80 -29.16 14.13
C GLN A 78 3.79 -28.41 13.23
N ILE A 79 4.26 -27.28 13.73
CA ILE A 79 5.33 -26.45 13.18
C ILE A 79 6.40 -26.37 14.27
N THR A 80 7.67 -26.14 13.94
CA THR A 80 8.77 -26.10 14.93
C THR A 80 8.41 -25.21 16.12
N GLY A 81 8.35 -25.79 17.32
CA GLY A 81 7.96 -25.10 18.56
C GLY A 81 6.48 -24.69 18.72
N TYR A 82 5.58 -24.93 17.74
CA TYR A 82 4.18 -24.50 17.79
C TYR A 82 3.18 -25.53 17.27
N LYS A 83 2.04 -25.62 17.96
CA LYS A 83 0.83 -26.24 17.44
C LYS A 83 -0.08 -25.19 16.83
N VAL A 84 -0.37 -25.32 15.54
CA VAL A 84 -1.16 -24.36 14.74
C VAL A 84 -2.45 -25.03 14.29
N CYS A 85 -3.61 -24.52 14.72
CA CYS A 85 -4.91 -25.10 14.43
C CYS A 85 -5.82 -24.17 13.61
N GLU A 86 -6.41 -24.71 12.55
CA GLU A 86 -7.39 -24.05 11.69
C GLU A 86 -8.75 -24.77 11.71
N ARG A 87 -9.79 -24.03 11.35
CA ARG A 87 -11.12 -24.59 11.03
C ARG A 87 -11.68 -23.86 9.81
N LYS A 88 -11.88 -24.58 8.71
CA LYS A 88 -12.43 -24.06 7.44
C LYS A 88 -11.62 -22.87 6.86
N GLY A 89 -10.29 -22.94 6.95
CA GLY A 89 -9.38 -21.86 6.55
C GLY A 89 -9.30 -20.70 7.54
N THR A 90 -10.01 -20.74 8.66
CA THR A 90 -9.84 -19.75 9.75
C THR A 90 -8.76 -20.24 10.70
N LEU A 91 -7.69 -19.47 10.90
CA LEU A 91 -6.73 -19.72 11.98
C LEU A 91 -7.44 -19.48 13.33
N VAL A 92 -7.61 -20.51 14.17
CA VAL A 92 -8.44 -20.43 15.39
C VAL A 92 -7.66 -20.57 16.70
N ASP A 93 -6.51 -21.22 16.68
CA ASP A 93 -5.67 -21.42 17.86
C ASP A 93 -4.21 -21.61 17.45
N VAL A 94 -3.30 -20.90 18.10
CA VAL A 94 -1.85 -21.12 18.02
C VAL A 94 -1.31 -21.18 19.43
N THR A 95 -0.69 -22.31 19.76
CA THR A 95 -0.08 -22.56 21.07
C THR A 95 1.41 -22.85 20.91
N GLN A 96 2.23 -22.17 21.72
CA GLN A 96 3.67 -22.41 21.79
C GLN A 96 3.95 -23.59 22.70
N GLN A 97 4.76 -24.53 22.22
CA GLN A 97 5.19 -25.73 22.93
C GLN A 97 6.66 -25.62 23.37
N GLU A 98 7.50 -24.97 22.56
CA GLU A 98 8.92 -24.75 22.83
C GLU A 98 9.29 -23.30 22.51
N PHE A 99 10.38 -22.79 23.09
CA PHE A 99 10.84 -21.43 22.78
C PHE A 99 11.39 -21.39 21.36
N GLU A 100 10.77 -20.56 20.52
CA GLU A 100 11.20 -20.28 19.15
C GLU A 100 11.09 -18.78 18.90
N GLU A 101 12.09 -18.24 18.19
CA GLU A 101 12.14 -16.80 17.87
C GLU A 101 11.17 -16.45 16.73
N ARG A 102 10.88 -17.43 15.87
CA ARG A 102 10.19 -17.27 14.59
C ARG A 102 9.07 -18.30 14.43
N LEU A 103 7.92 -17.83 13.96
CA LEU A 103 6.75 -18.63 13.61
C LEU A 103 6.41 -18.39 12.13
N ASP A 104 6.55 -19.41 11.30
CA ASP A 104 6.16 -19.38 9.88
C ASP A 104 4.92 -20.25 9.68
N ILE A 105 3.81 -19.63 9.26
CA ILE A 105 2.53 -20.29 8.98
C ILE A 105 2.23 -20.13 7.49
N HIS A 106 2.80 -21.01 6.67
CA HIS A 106 2.66 -21.01 5.22
C HIS A 106 1.95 -22.28 4.70
N ASP A 107 1.44 -22.22 3.47
CA ASP A 107 0.78 -23.33 2.76
C ASP A 107 -0.39 -24.00 3.51
N MET A 108 -1.08 -23.24 4.36
CA MET A 108 -2.25 -23.72 5.11
C MET A 108 -3.59 -23.29 4.46
N ASN A 109 -3.57 -22.63 3.30
CA ASN A 109 -4.75 -22.09 2.62
C ASN A 109 -5.64 -21.22 3.52
N LEU A 110 -5.04 -20.51 4.48
CA LEU A 110 -5.78 -19.69 5.43
C LEU A 110 -6.49 -18.53 4.72
N LEU A 111 -7.75 -18.32 5.05
CA LEU A 111 -8.62 -17.26 4.53
C LEU A 111 -8.83 -16.13 5.54
N SER A 112 -8.64 -16.41 6.83
CA SER A 112 -8.90 -15.48 7.93
C SER A 112 -8.12 -15.83 9.20
N ILE A 113 -8.01 -14.86 10.11
CA ILE A 113 -7.45 -15.06 11.45
C ILE A 113 -8.50 -14.71 12.49
N ARG A 114 -8.86 -15.66 13.35
CA ARG A 114 -9.77 -15.42 14.48
C ARG A 114 -9.10 -14.50 15.50
N GLU A 115 -9.90 -13.58 16.04
CA GLU A 115 -9.47 -12.74 17.16
C GLU A 115 -9.05 -13.58 18.38
N GLY A 116 -7.88 -13.25 18.94
CA GLY A 116 -7.26 -14.00 20.03
C GLY A 116 -6.82 -15.43 19.67
N ALA A 117 -6.53 -15.74 18.40
CA ALA A 117 -5.99 -17.04 18.00
C ALA A 117 -4.62 -17.34 18.65
N PHE A 118 -3.75 -16.35 18.76
CA PHE A 118 -2.39 -16.49 19.33
C PHE A 118 -2.43 -16.46 20.87
N LYS A 119 -1.98 -17.53 21.53
CA LYS A 119 -2.06 -17.68 23.00
C LYS A 119 -0.81 -17.15 23.71
N ASN A 120 -0.64 -15.82 23.71
CA ASN A 120 0.45 -15.10 24.39
C ASN A 120 1.84 -15.66 24.04
N LEU A 121 2.16 -15.68 22.75
CA LEU A 121 3.37 -16.28 22.22
C LEU A 121 4.60 -15.41 22.50
N SER A 122 5.75 -16.06 22.72
CA SER A 122 7.03 -15.38 22.94
C SER A 122 7.79 -15.03 21.64
N THR A 123 7.23 -15.41 20.48
CA THR A 123 7.83 -15.18 19.16
C THR A 123 8.04 -13.70 18.85
N THR A 124 9.12 -13.37 18.13
CA THR A 124 9.43 -11.99 17.71
C THR A 124 9.23 -11.79 16.20
N LYS A 125 9.15 -12.87 15.43
CA LYS A 125 9.01 -12.86 13.96
C LYS A 125 7.86 -13.77 13.54
N LEU A 126 6.86 -13.23 12.86
CA LEU A 126 5.73 -13.98 12.32
C LEU A 126 5.65 -13.77 10.80
N SER A 127 5.69 -14.85 10.03
CA SER A 127 5.29 -14.84 8.62
C SER A 127 4.02 -15.66 8.41
N LEU A 128 3.05 -15.04 7.76
CA LEU A 128 1.77 -15.61 7.31
C LEU A 128 1.66 -15.53 5.77
N GLY A 129 2.76 -15.16 5.09
CA GLY A 129 2.86 -15.17 3.64
C GLY A 129 3.02 -16.57 3.06
N LEU A 130 2.92 -16.66 1.73
CA LEU A 130 3.04 -17.86 0.89
C LEU A 130 2.01 -18.97 1.18
N GLY A 131 1.23 -19.34 0.15
CA GLY A 131 0.26 -20.44 0.24
C GLY A 131 -0.97 -20.19 1.12
N ASN A 132 -1.13 -18.96 1.62
CA ASN A 132 -2.33 -18.45 2.27
C ASN A 132 -3.08 -17.46 1.35
N LYS A 133 -4.30 -17.09 1.74
CA LYS A 133 -5.21 -16.17 1.02
C LYS A 133 -5.98 -15.31 2.04
N ILE A 134 -5.29 -14.89 3.10
CA ILE A 134 -5.90 -14.21 4.26
C ILE A 134 -6.51 -12.88 3.80
N SER A 135 -7.83 -12.76 3.91
CA SER A 135 -8.58 -11.54 3.55
C SER A 135 -9.31 -10.93 4.74
N VAL A 136 -9.73 -11.76 5.71
CA VAL A 136 -10.46 -11.30 6.91
C VAL A 136 -9.55 -11.32 8.13
N VAL A 137 -9.19 -10.12 8.59
CA VAL A 137 -8.46 -9.86 9.83
C VAL A 137 -9.16 -8.75 10.61
N GLY A 138 -9.36 -8.96 11.90
CA GLY A 138 -9.93 -8.00 12.85
C GLY A 138 -8.86 -7.38 13.74
N ARG A 139 -9.25 -6.37 14.52
CA ARG A 139 -8.34 -5.62 15.40
C ARG A 139 -7.64 -6.53 16.42
N GLU A 140 -8.33 -7.52 16.96
CA GLU A 140 -7.74 -8.47 17.92
C GLU A 140 -7.18 -9.75 17.27
N SER A 141 -7.07 -9.82 15.93
CA SER A 141 -6.50 -11.00 15.24
C SER A 141 -5.04 -11.27 15.63
N PHE A 142 -4.25 -10.23 15.95
CA PHE A 142 -2.85 -10.34 16.36
C PHE A 142 -2.62 -10.18 17.88
N LYS A 143 -3.70 -10.21 18.67
CA LYS A 143 -3.63 -10.14 20.14
C LYS A 143 -2.90 -11.36 20.71
N GLY A 144 -2.05 -11.14 21.71
CA GLY A 144 -1.19 -12.19 22.28
C GLY A 144 0.15 -12.36 21.53
N LEU A 145 0.56 -11.35 20.75
CA LEU A 145 1.87 -11.27 20.07
C LEU A 145 2.67 -10.05 20.57
N ASP A 146 2.63 -9.79 21.88
CA ASP A 146 3.10 -8.54 22.49
C ASP A 146 4.61 -8.27 22.31
N LYS A 147 5.39 -9.31 21.98
CA LYS A 147 6.84 -9.26 21.72
C LYS A 147 7.21 -9.21 20.22
N LEU A 148 6.22 -9.11 19.33
CA LEU A 148 6.45 -9.20 17.90
C LEU A 148 7.17 -7.95 17.36
N VAL A 149 8.33 -8.16 16.76
CA VAL A 149 9.19 -7.13 16.16
C VAL A 149 9.04 -7.09 14.64
N ARG A 150 8.73 -8.23 14.00
CA ARG A 150 8.48 -8.32 12.56
C ARG A 150 7.22 -9.14 12.26
N LEU A 151 6.34 -8.55 11.44
CA LEU A 151 5.17 -9.19 10.86
C LEU A 151 5.28 -9.15 9.33
N ASP A 152 5.08 -10.30 8.72
CA ASP A 152 5.07 -10.50 7.28
C ASP A 152 3.72 -11.13 6.89
N LEU A 153 2.95 -10.36 6.10
CA LEU A 153 1.64 -10.71 5.55
C LEU A 153 1.68 -10.68 4.01
N ASP A 154 2.86 -10.85 3.41
CA ASP A 154 3.04 -10.73 1.97
C ASP A 154 2.22 -11.79 1.20
N SER A 155 1.85 -11.49 -0.04
CA SER A 155 1.12 -12.41 -0.94
C SER A 155 -0.23 -12.93 -0.40
N ASN A 156 -0.94 -12.10 0.37
CA ASN A 156 -2.28 -12.39 0.89
C ASN A 156 -3.33 -11.47 0.22
N LEU A 157 -4.51 -11.32 0.83
CA LEU A 157 -5.62 -10.48 0.36
C LEU A 157 -6.07 -9.50 1.46
N VAL A 158 -5.15 -9.08 2.32
CA VAL A 158 -5.43 -8.34 3.56
C VAL A 158 -6.17 -7.03 3.27
N GLN A 159 -7.35 -6.88 3.87
CA GLN A 159 -8.10 -5.64 3.83
C GLN A 159 -7.69 -4.74 5.00
N LEU A 160 -7.17 -3.55 4.70
CA LEU A 160 -6.81 -2.58 5.72
C LEU A 160 -8.05 -1.99 6.38
N SER A 161 -7.98 -1.81 7.70
CA SER A 161 -9.02 -1.17 8.50
C SER A 161 -8.38 -0.32 9.62
N PRO A 162 -9.10 0.65 10.21
CA PRO A 162 -8.56 1.49 11.28
C PRO A 162 -8.13 0.66 12.51
N ASN A 163 -6.95 0.95 13.06
CA ASN A 163 -6.35 0.28 14.21
C ASN A 163 -6.06 -1.21 14.03
N LEU A 164 -6.02 -1.75 12.80
CA LEU A 164 -5.85 -3.19 12.52
C LEU A 164 -4.64 -3.82 13.24
N PHE A 165 -3.57 -3.07 13.44
CA PHE A 165 -2.33 -3.55 14.06
C PHE A 165 -2.07 -2.99 15.47
N SER A 166 -3.08 -2.40 16.14
CA SER A 166 -2.88 -1.59 17.37
C SER A 166 -2.29 -2.33 18.57
N GLU A 167 -2.39 -3.66 18.59
CA GLU A 167 -1.85 -4.49 19.66
C GLU A 167 -0.32 -4.71 19.55
N LEU A 168 0.24 -4.54 18.34
CA LEU A 168 1.64 -4.88 18.02
C LEU A 168 2.61 -3.73 18.37
N LYS A 169 2.63 -3.34 19.65
CA LYS A 169 3.35 -2.16 20.15
C LYS A 169 4.88 -2.23 19.99
N GLN A 170 5.46 -3.42 19.88
CA GLN A 170 6.91 -3.65 19.69
C GLN A 170 7.31 -3.84 18.22
N LEU A 171 6.37 -3.64 17.27
CA LEU A 171 6.60 -3.92 15.86
C LEU A 171 7.50 -2.86 15.23
N ASN A 172 8.64 -3.29 14.71
CA ASN A 172 9.59 -2.45 13.99
C ASN A 172 9.43 -2.61 12.47
N SER A 173 8.99 -3.77 11.99
CA SER A 173 8.86 -4.10 10.57
C SER A 173 7.50 -4.71 10.24
N LEU A 174 6.76 -4.10 9.31
CA LEU A 174 5.49 -4.60 8.78
C LEU A 174 5.58 -4.75 7.25
N SER A 175 5.36 -5.97 6.75
CA SER A 175 5.32 -6.28 5.33
C SER A 175 3.92 -6.67 4.88
N LEU A 176 3.43 -6.01 3.82
CA LEU A 176 2.12 -6.18 3.19
C LEU A 176 2.24 -6.23 1.65
N ILE A 177 3.39 -6.66 1.13
CA ILE A 177 3.72 -6.68 -0.30
C ILE A 177 2.83 -7.71 -1.03
N PHE A 178 2.55 -7.52 -2.31
CA PHE A 178 1.77 -8.47 -3.14
C PHE A 178 0.35 -8.75 -2.63
N ASN A 179 -0.24 -7.82 -1.86
CA ASN A 179 -1.64 -7.87 -1.47
C ASN A 179 -2.53 -7.22 -2.56
N LYS A 180 -3.78 -6.86 -2.20
CA LYS A 180 -4.75 -6.15 -3.07
C LYS A 180 -5.23 -4.84 -2.44
N ILE A 181 -4.35 -4.21 -1.65
CA ILE A 181 -4.63 -2.95 -0.95
C ILE A 181 -4.79 -1.85 -2.00
N ASN A 182 -5.93 -1.17 -2.01
CA ASN A 182 -6.27 -0.15 -3.01
C ASN A 182 -6.44 1.27 -2.43
N ASP A 183 -6.53 1.36 -1.11
CA ASP A 183 -6.56 2.57 -0.29
C ASP A 183 -5.95 2.24 1.08
N ILE A 184 -5.52 3.27 1.81
CA ILE A 184 -5.01 3.17 3.18
C ILE A 184 -5.94 4.00 4.09
N PRO A 185 -6.89 3.36 4.79
CA PRO A 185 -7.78 4.04 5.71
C PRO A 185 -7.05 4.79 6.83
N LYS A 186 -7.67 5.88 7.29
CA LYS A 186 -7.19 6.63 8.44
C LYS A 186 -7.01 5.73 9.67
N ASP A 187 -5.95 5.97 10.43
CA ASP A 187 -5.60 5.27 11.67
C ASP A 187 -5.29 3.77 11.50
N THR A 188 -5.12 3.22 10.29
CA THR A 188 -4.78 1.80 10.09
C THR A 188 -3.52 1.36 10.85
N PHE A 189 -2.51 2.22 10.89
CA PHE A 189 -1.23 1.96 11.56
C PHE A 189 -1.14 2.56 12.98
N ALA A 190 -2.27 3.03 13.54
CA ALA A 190 -2.28 3.61 14.88
C ALA A 190 -1.85 2.60 15.95
N GLY A 191 -0.97 3.03 16.85
CA GLY A 191 -0.39 2.20 17.92
C GLY A 191 0.93 1.51 17.56
N LEU A 192 1.37 1.56 16.30
CA LEU A 192 2.68 1.04 15.86
C LEU A 192 3.83 2.01 16.22
N SER A 193 3.99 2.31 17.51
CA SER A 193 4.88 3.35 18.03
C SER A 193 6.38 3.13 17.77
N ASN A 194 6.81 1.92 17.40
CA ASN A 194 8.21 1.59 17.13
C ASN A 194 8.47 1.25 15.65
N LEU A 195 7.50 1.46 14.74
CA LEU A 195 7.67 1.05 13.34
C LEU A 195 8.79 1.86 12.67
N MET A 196 9.70 1.15 12.00
CA MET A 196 10.86 1.68 11.29
C MET A 196 10.83 1.33 9.80
N TRP A 197 10.26 0.17 9.45
CA TRP A 197 10.11 -0.33 8.08
C TRP A 197 8.64 -0.67 7.77
N LEU A 198 8.09 -0.04 6.74
CA LEU A 198 6.73 -0.32 6.24
C LEU A 198 6.78 -0.64 4.74
N TYR A 199 6.42 -1.88 4.38
CA TYR A 199 6.39 -2.33 2.99
C TYR A 199 4.96 -2.47 2.49
N LEU A 200 4.57 -1.61 1.55
CA LEU A 200 3.27 -1.57 0.86
C LEU A 200 3.43 -1.73 -0.66
N GLY A 201 4.61 -2.16 -1.13
CA GLY A 201 4.90 -2.34 -2.55
C GLY A 201 4.05 -3.42 -3.23
N HIS A 202 4.00 -3.42 -4.56
CA HIS A 202 3.23 -4.41 -5.36
C HIS A 202 1.75 -4.54 -4.93
N ASN A 203 1.08 -3.40 -4.71
CA ASN A 203 -0.34 -3.32 -4.35
C ASN A 203 -1.13 -2.53 -5.43
N ASP A 204 -2.39 -2.19 -5.13
CA ASP A 204 -3.32 -1.51 -6.04
C ASP A 204 -3.62 -0.05 -5.63
N ILE A 205 -2.81 0.54 -4.74
CA ILE A 205 -3.05 1.87 -4.15
C ILE A 205 -3.07 2.94 -5.25
N ARG A 206 -4.16 3.72 -5.33
CA ARG A 206 -4.37 4.72 -6.41
C ARG A 206 -3.98 6.15 -6.04
N SER A 207 -4.06 6.49 -4.75
CA SER A 207 -3.82 7.82 -4.23
C SER A 207 -3.44 7.71 -2.75
N ILE A 208 -2.68 8.67 -2.23
CA ILE A 208 -2.38 8.74 -0.80
C ILE A 208 -2.96 10.01 -0.22
N SER A 209 -3.89 9.86 0.72
CA SER A 209 -4.49 10.99 1.44
C SER A 209 -3.58 11.48 2.57
N LYS A 210 -3.78 12.73 2.98
CA LYS A 210 -3.10 13.35 4.12
C LYS A 210 -3.23 12.53 5.42
N ASN A 211 -4.31 11.78 5.56
CA ASN A 211 -4.65 11.00 6.75
C ASN A 211 -4.24 9.52 6.67
N SER A 212 -3.73 9.04 5.53
CA SER A 212 -3.41 7.62 5.31
C SER A 212 -2.32 7.08 6.23
N PHE A 213 -1.41 7.94 6.72
CA PHE A 213 -0.38 7.57 7.71
C PHE A 213 -0.63 8.18 9.10
N THR A 214 -1.84 8.64 9.41
CA THR A 214 -2.17 9.15 10.74
C THR A 214 -2.07 8.04 11.78
N GLY A 215 -1.46 8.37 12.93
CA GLY A 215 -1.22 7.43 14.03
C GLY A 215 0.03 6.56 13.87
N LEU A 216 0.71 6.61 12.71
CA LEU A 216 2.00 5.97 12.51
C LEU A 216 3.10 6.71 13.29
N SER A 217 4.13 5.98 13.73
CA SER A 217 5.21 6.56 14.53
C SER A 217 6.08 7.53 13.74
N SER A 218 6.59 8.56 14.44
CA SER A 218 7.66 9.41 13.94
C SER A 218 8.99 8.65 13.75
N SER A 219 9.13 7.42 14.24
CA SER A 219 10.32 6.56 14.06
C SER A 219 10.45 5.91 12.69
N LEU A 220 9.49 6.10 11.76
CA LEU A 220 9.56 5.44 10.45
C LEU A 220 10.75 5.94 9.63
N LEU A 221 11.65 5.03 9.27
CA LEU A 221 12.88 5.33 8.52
C LEU A 221 12.77 4.95 7.04
N PHE A 222 11.99 3.92 6.70
CA PHE A 222 11.87 3.40 5.35
C PHE A 222 10.40 3.11 4.99
N LEU A 223 9.95 3.65 3.86
CA LEU A 223 8.60 3.47 3.33
C LEU A 223 8.66 3.00 1.88
N TRP A 224 8.13 1.80 1.62
CA TRP A 224 7.98 1.25 0.28
C TRP A 224 6.55 1.35 -0.21
N LEU A 225 6.36 2.18 -1.23
CA LEU A 225 5.10 2.39 -1.97
C LEU A 225 5.29 2.09 -3.47
N ASN A 226 6.39 1.44 -3.84
CA ASN A 226 6.73 1.08 -5.21
C ASN A 226 5.70 0.13 -5.84
N ASP A 227 5.67 0.05 -7.16
CA ASP A 227 4.86 -0.93 -7.90
C ASP A 227 3.37 -0.89 -7.52
N ASN A 228 2.83 0.32 -7.44
CA ASN A 228 1.44 0.60 -7.13
C ASN A 228 0.77 1.33 -8.30
N LYS A 229 -0.39 1.96 -8.07
CA LYS A 229 -1.15 2.72 -9.06
C LYS A 229 -1.24 4.21 -8.68
N ILE A 230 -0.33 4.70 -7.83
CA ILE A 230 -0.41 6.02 -7.20
C ILE A 230 -0.26 7.10 -8.26
N SER A 231 -1.34 7.86 -8.50
CA SER A 231 -1.35 9.01 -9.41
C SER A 231 -1.26 10.35 -8.69
N SER A 232 -1.51 10.38 -7.39
CA SER A 232 -1.48 11.59 -6.57
C SER A 232 -1.16 11.29 -5.09
N VAL A 233 -0.51 12.26 -4.45
CA VAL A 233 -0.27 12.30 -3.00
C VAL A 233 -0.69 13.69 -2.51
N GLU A 234 -1.43 13.77 -1.40
CA GLU A 234 -1.85 15.07 -0.86
C GLU A 234 -0.70 15.80 -0.14
N SER A 235 -0.66 17.14 -0.23
CA SER A 235 0.37 17.94 0.42
C SER A 235 0.41 17.75 1.94
N GLY A 236 1.61 17.54 2.49
CA GLY A 236 1.84 17.32 3.91
C GLY A 236 1.60 15.88 4.41
N THR A 237 1.21 14.95 3.54
CA THR A 237 1.04 13.51 3.87
C THR A 237 2.24 12.92 4.61
N PHE A 238 3.45 13.21 4.13
CA PHE A 238 4.68 12.67 4.71
C PHE A 238 5.25 13.51 5.86
N GLY A 239 4.68 14.69 6.14
CA GLY A 239 5.19 15.61 7.18
C GLY A 239 5.06 15.11 8.62
N GLN A 240 4.33 14.01 8.83
CA GLN A 240 4.23 13.29 10.10
C GLN A 240 5.36 12.27 10.34
N MET A 241 6.26 12.06 9.37
CA MET A 241 7.40 11.12 9.42
C MET A 241 8.74 11.87 9.20
N PRO A 242 9.16 12.74 10.15
CA PRO A 242 10.36 13.59 9.97
C PRO A 242 11.69 12.80 9.96
N GLU A 243 11.70 11.56 10.47
CA GLU A 243 12.87 10.67 10.47
C GLU A 243 13.03 9.84 9.17
N LEU A 244 12.08 9.95 8.23
CA LEU A 244 12.08 9.15 7.02
C LEU A 244 13.35 9.37 6.21
N THR A 245 14.12 8.29 6.03
CA THR A 245 15.44 8.26 5.41
C THR A 245 15.38 7.75 3.97
N ARG A 246 14.47 6.83 3.65
CA ARG A 246 14.19 6.35 2.28
C ARG A 246 12.70 6.39 1.96
N LEU A 247 12.36 6.94 0.80
CA LEU A 247 11.01 6.92 0.24
C LEU A 247 11.07 6.31 -1.17
N HIS A 248 10.41 5.16 -1.31
CA HIS A 248 10.30 4.41 -2.56
C HIS A 248 8.92 4.62 -3.17
N LEU A 249 8.86 5.30 -4.31
CA LEU A 249 7.66 5.64 -5.09
C LEU A 249 7.82 5.23 -6.57
N GLU A 250 8.83 4.43 -6.90
CA GLU A 250 9.09 3.91 -8.23
C GLU A 250 7.96 3.01 -8.75
N ASN A 251 7.87 2.82 -10.07
CA ASN A 251 6.84 2.01 -10.73
C ASN A 251 5.40 2.44 -10.34
N ASN A 252 5.09 3.74 -10.47
CA ASN A 252 3.79 4.32 -10.14
C ASN A 252 3.24 5.17 -11.31
N LYS A 253 2.26 6.04 -11.03
CA LYS A 253 1.56 6.86 -12.04
C LYS A 253 1.64 8.36 -11.74
N LEU A 254 2.63 8.79 -10.95
CA LEU A 254 2.80 10.20 -10.59
C LEU A 254 3.13 11.02 -11.84
N THR A 255 2.33 12.08 -12.09
CA THR A 255 2.57 13.04 -13.18
C THR A 255 3.28 14.31 -12.71
N SER A 256 3.29 14.55 -11.40
CA SER A 256 3.99 15.63 -10.70
C SER A 256 4.18 15.26 -9.23
N ILE A 257 5.17 15.86 -8.55
CA ILE A 257 5.36 15.70 -7.10
C ILE A 257 4.45 16.65 -6.32
N GLN A 258 4.16 17.83 -6.88
CA GLN A 258 3.31 18.88 -6.31
C GLN A 258 3.89 19.55 -5.05
N GLN A 259 3.58 20.83 -4.90
CA GLN A 259 4.10 21.65 -3.81
C GLN A 259 3.70 21.07 -2.44
N GLY A 260 4.71 20.79 -1.62
CA GLY A 260 4.53 20.44 -0.22
C GLY A 260 4.17 18.99 0.07
N VAL A 261 4.14 18.10 -0.93
CA VAL A 261 4.01 16.64 -0.69
C VAL A 261 5.18 16.13 0.15
N LEU A 262 6.41 16.50 -0.20
CA LEU A 262 7.65 16.10 0.49
C LEU A 262 8.04 17.04 1.65
N LYS A 263 7.14 17.93 2.10
CA LYS A 263 7.44 18.92 3.16
C LYS A 263 7.69 18.23 4.50
N GLY A 264 8.82 18.57 5.13
CA GLY A 264 9.22 18.07 6.45
C GLY A 264 10.23 16.91 6.40
N LEU A 265 10.49 16.34 5.21
CA LEU A 265 11.39 15.22 5.00
C LEU A 265 12.88 15.64 4.98
N HIS A 266 13.31 16.37 6.00
CA HIS A 266 14.66 16.97 6.06
C HIS A 266 15.79 15.94 6.22
N LYS A 267 15.47 14.74 6.73
CA LYS A 267 16.39 13.60 6.91
C LYS A 267 16.37 12.59 5.76
N LEU A 268 15.59 12.85 4.70
CA LEU A 268 15.47 11.94 3.56
C LEU A 268 16.80 11.88 2.80
N ASP A 269 17.45 10.72 2.83
CA ASP A 269 18.75 10.45 2.19
C ASP A 269 18.57 9.91 0.76
N GLY A 270 17.46 9.22 0.48
CA GLY A 270 17.14 8.69 -0.85
C GLY A 270 15.67 8.80 -1.23
N LEU A 271 15.43 9.25 -2.45
CA LEU A 271 14.11 9.38 -3.06
C LEU A 271 14.12 8.67 -4.42
N PHE A 272 13.25 7.68 -4.57
CA PHE A 272 13.12 6.85 -5.75
C PHE A 272 11.79 7.13 -6.42
N LEU A 273 11.85 7.64 -7.65
CA LEU A 273 10.71 8.13 -8.45
C LEU A 273 10.79 7.64 -9.90
N GLU A 274 11.70 6.71 -10.19
CA GLU A 274 11.84 6.10 -11.52
C GLU A 274 10.58 5.35 -11.96
N TYR A 275 10.41 5.16 -13.28
CA TYR A 275 9.22 4.50 -13.85
C TYR A 275 7.89 5.14 -13.41
N ASN A 276 7.85 6.47 -13.41
CA ASN A 276 6.64 7.27 -13.23
C ASN A 276 6.30 8.03 -14.53
N GLN A 277 5.43 9.04 -14.44
CA GLN A 277 4.93 9.82 -15.57
C GLN A 277 5.24 11.32 -15.40
N LEU A 278 6.27 11.65 -14.63
CA LEU A 278 6.65 13.03 -14.32
C LEU A 278 7.02 13.76 -15.61
N GLY A 279 6.30 14.82 -15.96
CA GLY A 279 6.53 15.59 -17.19
C GLY A 279 7.53 16.74 -17.04
N ARG A 280 7.73 17.24 -15.82
CA ARG A 280 8.64 18.34 -15.51
C ARG A 280 9.17 18.25 -14.08
N VAL A 281 10.23 18.99 -13.80
CA VAL A 281 10.70 19.26 -12.42
C VAL A 281 10.59 20.76 -12.14
N SER A 282 9.89 21.13 -11.06
CA SER A 282 9.71 22.50 -10.60
C SER A 282 10.62 22.85 -9.42
N LYS A 283 10.93 24.14 -9.24
CA LYS A 283 11.58 24.73 -8.05
C LYS A 283 10.86 24.50 -6.72
N THR A 284 9.70 23.85 -6.73
CA THR A 284 8.91 23.52 -5.52
C THR A 284 8.82 22.03 -5.22
N ASP A 285 9.19 21.13 -6.14
CA ASP A 285 8.99 19.69 -5.98
C ASP A 285 9.91 19.08 -4.91
N PHE A 286 11.18 19.51 -4.87
CA PHE A 286 12.20 19.00 -3.94
C PHE A 286 12.59 19.98 -2.82
N LYS A 287 11.77 21.03 -2.61
CA LYS A 287 12.07 22.10 -1.65
C LYS A 287 12.18 21.59 -0.22
N GLY A 288 13.29 21.89 0.45
CA GLY A 288 13.57 21.52 1.83
C GLY A 288 14.19 20.14 2.05
N LEU A 289 14.49 19.37 1.00
CA LEU A 289 15.15 18.06 1.09
C LEU A 289 16.68 18.18 1.27
N ILE A 290 17.07 18.90 2.32
CA ILE A 290 18.46 19.32 2.58
C ILE A 290 19.44 18.16 2.86
N GLY A 291 18.93 16.99 3.27
CA GLY A 291 19.71 15.77 3.53
C GLY A 291 19.79 14.79 2.35
N LEU A 292 19.17 15.10 1.20
CA LEU A 292 19.05 14.16 0.09
C LEU A 292 20.38 13.90 -0.59
N ARG A 293 20.80 12.63 -0.67
CA ARG A 293 22.05 12.18 -1.31
C ARG A 293 21.83 11.40 -2.60
N ILE A 294 20.68 10.75 -2.75
CA ILE A 294 20.30 9.98 -3.94
C ILE A 294 18.92 10.42 -4.45
N LEU A 295 18.83 10.80 -5.72
CA LEU A 295 17.59 11.11 -6.41
C LEU A 295 17.52 10.36 -7.75
N ASN A 296 16.62 9.38 -7.83
CA ASN A 296 16.36 8.64 -9.06
C ASN A 296 15.07 9.16 -9.72
N LEU A 297 15.19 9.62 -10.96
CA LEU A 297 14.11 10.15 -11.80
C LEU A 297 14.09 9.47 -13.19
N HIS A 298 14.82 8.37 -13.37
CA HIS A 298 14.95 7.72 -14.67
C HIS A 298 13.64 7.10 -15.17
N HIS A 299 13.54 6.86 -16.49
CA HIS A 299 12.32 6.30 -17.09
C HIS A 299 11.05 7.11 -16.74
N ASN A 300 11.13 8.44 -16.81
CA ASN A 300 9.99 9.35 -16.67
C ASN A 300 9.69 10.05 -18.02
N GLN A 301 8.93 11.14 -18.00
CA GLN A 301 8.54 11.91 -19.18
C GLN A 301 9.12 13.33 -19.17
N ILE A 302 10.16 13.58 -18.36
CA ILE A 302 10.66 14.93 -18.05
C ILE A 302 11.23 15.58 -19.30
N ASP A 303 10.59 16.63 -19.80
CA ASP A 303 11.08 17.45 -20.92
C ASP A 303 11.69 18.78 -20.47
N ASN A 304 11.30 19.28 -19.29
CA ASN A 304 11.77 20.55 -18.72
C ASN A 304 12.11 20.47 -17.23
N ILE A 305 13.18 21.16 -16.82
CA ILE A 305 13.59 21.38 -15.43
C ILE A 305 13.66 22.89 -15.20
N GLU A 306 12.92 23.41 -14.21
CA GLU A 306 12.95 24.84 -13.86
C GLU A 306 14.28 25.27 -13.22
N GLU A 307 14.73 26.49 -13.49
CA GLU A 307 15.89 27.08 -12.78
C GLU A 307 15.65 27.05 -11.26
N GLY A 308 16.64 26.55 -10.51
CA GLY A 308 16.55 26.39 -9.07
C GLY A 308 15.77 25.16 -8.59
N ALA A 309 15.32 24.26 -9.49
CA ALA A 309 14.74 22.93 -9.18
C ALA A 309 15.46 22.17 -8.06
N PHE A 310 16.79 22.27 -8.04
CA PHE A 310 17.67 21.52 -7.15
C PHE A 310 18.42 22.38 -6.12
N SER A 311 18.04 23.65 -5.96
CA SER A 311 18.79 24.66 -5.18
C SER A 311 18.99 24.33 -3.68
N ASP A 312 18.05 23.58 -3.08
CA ASP A 312 18.15 23.10 -1.69
C ASP A 312 18.98 21.81 -1.54
N LEU A 313 19.25 21.08 -2.62
CA LEU A 313 19.81 19.72 -2.62
C LEU A 313 21.35 19.70 -2.50
N LYS A 314 21.89 20.47 -1.56
CA LYS A 314 23.33 20.73 -1.40
C LYS A 314 24.15 19.50 -1.03
N GLN A 315 23.50 18.46 -0.49
CA GLN A 315 24.12 17.17 -0.15
C GLN A 315 23.97 16.12 -1.25
N LEU A 316 23.27 16.39 -2.36
CA LEU A 316 23.01 15.39 -3.39
C LEU A 316 24.31 14.90 -4.02
N GLU A 317 24.51 13.58 -4.03
CA GLU A 317 25.73 12.94 -4.54
C GLU A 317 25.47 12.25 -5.89
N GLN A 318 24.25 11.75 -6.11
CA GLN A 318 23.85 10.99 -7.28
C GLN A 318 22.48 11.47 -7.78
N LEU A 319 22.44 11.90 -9.04
CA LEU A 319 21.23 12.30 -9.76
C LEU A 319 21.11 11.47 -11.04
N ASP A 320 20.04 10.69 -11.15
CA ASP A 320 19.77 9.82 -12.30
C ASP A 320 18.54 10.32 -13.06
N LEU A 321 18.75 10.89 -14.24
CA LEU A 321 17.75 11.47 -15.14
C LEU A 321 17.68 10.71 -16.49
N ARG A 322 18.32 9.54 -16.62
CA ARG A 322 18.34 8.79 -17.89
C ARG A 322 16.96 8.34 -18.36
N LYS A 323 16.77 8.16 -19.67
CA LYS A 323 15.47 7.81 -20.27
C LYS A 323 14.34 8.77 -19.87
N ASN A 324 14.61 10.06 -20.07
CA ASN A 324 13.61 11.12 -20.02
C ASN A 324 13.46 11.73 -21.43
N ARG A 325 12.96 12.97 -21.54
CA ARG A 325 12.66 13.65 -22.81
C ARG A 325 13.41 14.98 -22.97
N LEU A 326 14.41 15.24 -22.12
CA LEU A 326 15.20 16.47 -22.13
C LEU A 326 15.83 16.70 -23.50
N SER A 327 15.62 17.87 -24.10
CA SER A 327 16.18 18.25 -25.40
C SER A 327 17.27 19.33 -25.32
N THR A 328 17.26 20.11 -24.24
CA THR A 328 18.26 21.14 -23.95
C THR A 328 18.73 21.00 -22.50
N ILE A 329 20.01 21.26 -22.24
CA ILE A 329 20.50 21.56 -20.88
C ILE A 329 20.67 23.07 -20.77
N GLU A 330 19.75 23.70 -20.03
CA GLU A 330 19.75 25.14 -19.77
C GLU A 330 20.94 25.54 -18.87
N ALA A 331 21.41 26.78 -19.01
CA ALA A 331 22.46 27.34 -18.16
C ALA A 331 22.02 27.30 -16.68
N ARG A 332 22.92 26.87 -15.78
CA ARG A 332 22.68 26.81 -14.32
C ARG A 332 21.50 25.95 -13.86
N VAL A 333 20.94 25.08 -14.71
CA VAL A 333 19.82 24.18 -14.32
C VAL A 333 20.16 23.29 -13.12
N PHE A 334 21.45 22.97 -12.93
CA PHE A 334 21.97 22.19 -11.81
C PHE A 334 22.52 23.03 -10.64
N ASN A 335 22.22 24.33 -10.56
CA ASN A 335 22.69 25.21 -9.49
C ASN A 335 22.27 24.69 -8.10
N GLY A 336 23.20 24.77 -7.14
CA GLY A 336 23.02 24.28 -5.76
C GLY A 336 23.52 22.85 -5.52
N LEU A 337 23.76 22.06 -6.57
CA LEU A 337 24.23 20.66 -6.50
C LEU A 337 25.73 20.53 -6.18
N THR A 338 26.21 21.25 -5.16
CA THR A 338 27.64 21.40 -4.83
C THR A 338 28.36 20.10 -4.43
N SER A 339 27.61 19.07 -3.99
CA SER A 339 28.15 17.76 -3.58
C SER A 339 28.02 16.67 -4.66
N LEU A 340 27.48 17.00 -5.84
CA LEU A 340 27.11 16.02 -6.85
C LEU A 340 28.34 15.36 -7.45
N LYS A 341 28.41 14.03 -7.36
CA LYS A 341 29.54 13.21 -7.83
C LYS A 341 29.22 12.49 -9.14
N LYS A 342 27.95 12.10 -9.32
CA LYS A 342 27.45 11.42 -10.53
C LYS A 342 26.18 12.08 -11.05
N LEU A 343 26.18 12.36 -12.34
CA LEU A 343 25.02 12.83 -13.09
C LEU A 343 24.83 11.93 -14.32
N ASP A 344 23.68 11.25 -14.39
CA ASP A 344 23.30 10.47 -15.57
C ASP A 344 22.16 11.14 -16.33
N LEU A 345 22.42 11.51 -17.58
CA LEU A 345 21.52 12.15 -18.53
C LEU A 345 21.40 11.32 -19.83
N SER A 346 21.85 10.06 -19.80
CA SER A 346 21.83 9.18 -20.98
C SER A 346 20.43 8.86 -21.48
N ASP A 347 20.32 8.38 -22.72
CA ASP A 347 19.06 8.02 -23.36
C ASP A 347 17.98 9.14 -23.31
N ASN A 348 18.40 10.40 -23.42
CA ASN A 348 17.50 11.55 -23.53
C ASN A 348 17.45 12.02 -25.01
N ARG A 349 17.09 13.27 -25.28
CA ARG A 349 16.99 13.86 -26.62
C ARG A 349 17.90 15.09 -26.78
N ILE A 350 18.91 15.21 -25.90
CA ILE A 350 19.67 16.43 -25.71
C ILE A 350 20.47 16.73 -26.98
N GLY A 351 20.12 17.81 -27.67
CA GLY A 351 20.84 18.32 -28.84
C GLY A 351 21.59 19.61 -28.56
N VAL A 352 21.21 20.34 -27.50
CA VAL A 352 21.80 21.62 -27.12
C VAL A 352 22.23 21.58 -25.65
N VAL A 353 23.47 21.99 -25.38
CA VAL A 353 24.00 22.24 -24.04
C VAL A 353 24.39 23.70 -24.01
N GLN A 354 23.76 24.50 -23.14
CA GLN A 354 24.08 25.92 -23.05
C GLN A 354 25.43 26.16 -22.35
N LEU A 355 26.05 27.30 -22.65
CA LEU A 355 27.24 27.76 -21.96
C LEU A 355 27.02 27.76 -20.44
N ALA A 356 28.01 27.30 -19.68
CA ALA A 356 27.96 27.18 -18.23
C ALA A 356 26.87 26.24 -17.63
N ALA A 357 26.23 25.37 -18.44
CA ALA A 357 25.25 24.38 -17.96
C ALA A 357 25.73 23.54 -16.75
N PHE A 358 27.01 23.20 -16.70
CA PHE A 358 27.62 22.40 -15.62
C PHE A 358 28.59 23.19 -14.71
N GLN A 359 28.66 24.53 -14.82
CA GLN A 359 29.65 25.35 -14.12
C GLN A 359 29.55 25.22 -12.58
N ASP A 360 28.33 25.04 -12.06
CA ASP A 360 28.03 25.00 -10.62
C ASP A 360 28.22 23.60 -9.97
N LEU A 361 28.94 22.68 -10.63
CA LEU A 361 29.12 21.28 -10.21
C LEU A 361 30.58 20.94 -9.82
N PRO A 362 31.16 21.59 -8.78
CA PRO A 362 32.58 21.48 -8.44
C PRO A 362 33.04 20.08 -8.00
N ALA A 363 32.12 19.22 -7.56
CA ALA A 363 32.39 17.86 -7.09
C ALA A 363 32.19 16.75 -8.15
N LEU A 364 31.78 17.11 -9.38
CA LEU A 364 31.34 16.14 -10.38
C LEU A 364 32.49 15.30 -10.93
N LYS A 365 32.36 13.98 -10.79
CA LYS A 365 33.37 13.00 -11.24
C LYS A 365 32.93 12.20 -12.44
N THR A 366 31.63 11.94 -12.57
CA THR A 366 31.05 11.13 -13.65
C THR A 366 29.86 11.84 -14.25
N LEU A 367 29.93 12.08 -15.56
CA LEU A 367 28.84 12.59 -16.39
C LEU A 367 28.56 11.58 -17.50
N ASN A 368 27.32 11.15 -17.62
CA ASN A 368 26.87 10.29 -18.70
C ASN A 368 25.87 11.04 -19.60
N LEU A 369 26.26 11.27 -20.84
CA LEU A 369 25.46 11.90 -21.91
C LEU A 369 25.21 10.94 -23.08
N ALA A 370 25.56 9.65 -22.95
CA ALA A 370 25.42 8.66 -24.02
C ALA A 370 23.98 8.57 -24.56
N ASN A 371 23.84 8.20 -25.84
CA ASN A 371 22.53 8.05 -26.50
C ASN A 371 21.67 9.32 -26.46
N ASN A 372 22.28 10.47 -26.76
CA ASN A 372 21.60 11.75 -26.97
C ASN A 372 21.80 12.26 -28.41
N ASN A 373 21.17 13.39 -28.76
CA ASN A 373 21.24 14.01 -30.09
C ASN A 373 22.39 15.03 -30.23
N LEU A 374 23.49 14.83 -29.48
CA LEU A 374 24.61 15.78 -29.40
C LEU A 374 25.41 15.78 -30.72
N THR A 375 25.58 16.97 -31.32
CA THR A 375 26.39 17.15 -32.53
C THR A 375 27.87 17.41 -32.23
N SER A 376 28.18 18.00 -31.07
CA SER A 376 29.53 18.18 -30.54
C SER A 376 29.50 18.35 -29.01
N VAL A 377 30.63 18.09 -28.34
CA VAL A 377 30.80 18.30 -26.89
C VAL A 377 32.17 18.91 -26.60
N ASP A 378 32.24 20.22 -26.41
CA ASP A 378 33.48 20.88 -25.93
C ASP A 378 33.53 20.89 -24.40
N ARG A 379 34.42 20.07 -23.84
CA ARG A 379 34.63 19.95 -22.39
C ARG A 379 35.10 21.25 -21.72
N LYS A 380 35.83 22.11 -22.44
CA LYS A 380 36.33 23.38 -21.92
C LYS A 380 35.23 24.42 -21.89
N GLU A 381 34.45 24.52 -22.96
CA GLU A 381 33.32 25.45 -23.07
C GLU A 381 32.27 25.18 -21.98
N PHE A 382 32.00 23.90 -21.68
CA PHE A 382 30.99 23.50 -20.69
C PHE A 382 31.48 23.51 -19.23
N GLY A 383 32.72 23.95 -18.95
CA GLY A 383 33.27 24.04 -17.59
C GLY A 383 33.60 22.70 -16.93
N LEU A 384 33.70 21.60 -17.70
CA LEU A 384 33.90 20.24 -17.21
C LEU A 384 35.38 19.92 -16.91
N THR A 385 36.15 20.89 -16.41
CA THR A 385 37.61 20.80 -16.25
C THR A 385 38.07 19.81 -15.17
N SER A 386 37.22 19.52 -14.18
CA SER A 386 37.50 18.58 -13.08
C SER A 386 36.98 17.14 -13.34
N LEU A 387 36.35 16.89 -14.47
CA LEU A 387 35.59 15.66 -14.72
C LEU A 387 36.51 14.44 -14.95
N THR A 388 36.30 13.36 -14.19
CA THR A 388 37.10 12.13 -14.32
C THR A 388 36.62 11.23 -15.45
N ILE A 389 35.31 11.07 -15.60
CA ILE A 389 34.70 10.16 -16.58
C ILE A 389 33.58 10.89 -17.31
N LEU A 390 33.66 10.87 -18.64
CA LEU A 390 32.62 11.36 -19.55
C LEU A 390 32.24 10.25 -20.53
N TYR A 391 30.96 9.94 -20.60
CA TYR A 391 30.37 9.15 -21.69
C TYR A 391 29.51 10.08 -22.57
N THR A 392 29.58 9.92 -23.89
CA THR A 392 28.89 10.73 -24.93
C THR A 392 28.49 9.83 -26.08
#